data_AF-A0A9P5XGG3-F1
#
_entry.id   AF-A0A9P5XGG3-F1
#
_cell.length_a   1.000
_cell.length_b   1.000
_cell.length_c   1.000
_cell.angle_alpha   90.00
_cell.angle_beta   90.00
_cell.angle_gamma   90.00
#
_symmetry.space_group_name_H-M   'P 1'
#
loop_
_entity.id
_entity.type
_entity.pdbx_description
1 polymer ?
#
loop_
_entity_poly.entity_id
_entity_poly.type
_entity_poly.pdbx_seq_one_letter_code
_entity_poly.pdbx_strand_id
1 'polypeptide(L)' 'SNYPFDIPRTPKRTPMACQFCRGRKLKCDGVKPSCANCNRRGFPCVYAPV' A
#
# COMPACT_ATOMS: atom_id res chain seq x y z
N SER A 1 -2.96 21.79 -30.46
CA SER A 1 -1.98 21.32 -29.46
C SER A 1 -2.70 21.19 -28.13
N ASN A 2 -3.09 19.99 -27.71
CA ASN A 2 -3.69 19.80 -26.39
C ASN A 2 -3.08 18.53 -25.77
N TYR A 3 -2.07 18.77 -24.93
CA TYR A 3 -1.20 17.75 -24.34
C TYR A 3 -1.95 16.94 -23.27
N PRO A 4 -2.01 15.61 -23.38
CA PRO A 4 -2.40 14.71 -22.29
C PRO A 4 -1.12 14.27 -21.57
N PHE A 5 -0.79 14.82 -20.39
CA PHE A 5 0.29 14.40 -19.46
C PHE A 5 0.59 15.66 -18.63
N ASP A 6 0.42 15.78 -17.32
CA ASP A 6 0.76 14.86 -16.25
C ASP A 6 -0.22 15.08 -15.10
N ILE A 7 -1.16 14.17 -14.89
CA ILE A 7 -1.89 14.13 -13.62
C ILE A 7 -0.85 13.67 -12.60
N PRO A 8 -0.49 14.48 -11.59
CA PRO A 8 0.39 14.00 -10.54
C PRO A 8 -0.36 12.84 -9.89
N ARG A 9 0.08 11.61 -10.16
CA ARG A 9 -0.27 10.43 -9.38
C ARG A 9 0.37 10.62 -8.02
N THR A 10 -0.14 11.59 -7.24
CA THR A 10 0.14 11.67 -5.83
C THR A 10 -0.20 10.29 -5.30
N PRO A 11 0.80 9.49 -4.89
CA PRO A 11 0.51 8.18 -4.36
C PRO A 11 -0.36 8.47 -3.15
N LYS A 12 -1.64 8.07 -3.20
CA LYS A 12 -2.56 8.25 -2.08
C LYS A 12 -1.83 7.67 -0.88
N ARG A 13 -1.33 8.54 -0.01
CA ARG A 13 -0.50 8.10 1.13
C ARG A 13 -1.36 7.12 1.87
N THR A 14 -0.89 5.89 1.97
CA THR A 14 -1.64 4.85 2.63
C THR A 14 -1.69 5.21 4.10
N PRO A 15 -2.87 5.56 4.63
CA PRO A 15 -2.96 6.10 5.98
C PRO A 15 -2.56 5.06 7.02
N MET A 16 -2.59 3.78 6.64
CA MET A 16 -2.33 2.67 7.54
C MET A 16 -1.56 1.54 6.84
N ALA A 17 -0.46 1.13 7.45
CA ALA A 17 0.22 -0.12 7.09
C ALA A 17 -0.58 -1.32 7.62
N CYS A 18 -0.57 -2.44 6.88
CA CYS A 18 -1.13 -3.70 7.40
C CYS A 18 -0.36 -4.17 8.65
N GLN A 19 -0.99 -5.02 9.46
CA GLN A 19 -0.45 -5.57 10.71
C GLN A 19 0.92 -6.24 10.51
N PHE A 20 1.08 -7.02 9.44
CA PHE A 20 2.36 -7.66 9.10
C PHE A 20 3.47 -6.64 8.85
N CYS A 21 3.23 -5.66 7.98
CA CYS A 21 4.21 -4.62 7.68
C CYS A 21 4.47 -3.73 8.90
N ARG A 22 3.44 -3.44 9.70
CA ARG A 22 3.56 -2.66 10.94
C ARG A 22 4.46 -3.35 11.96
N GLY A 23 4.20 -4.64 12.25
CA GLY A 23 5.02 -5.42 13.19
C GLY A 23 6.47 -5.60 12.74
N ARG A 24 6.71 -5.68 11.42
CA ARG A 24 8.06 -5.80 10.84
C ARG A 24 8.71 -4.47 10.43
N LYS A 25 8.06 -3.33 10.72
CA LYS A 25 8.52 -1.98 10.30
C LYS A 25 8.83 -1.88 8.80
N LEU A 26 8.06 -2.59 7.96
CA LEU A 26 8.20 -2.56 6.50
C LEU A 26 7.34 -1.44 5.89
N LYS A 27 7.80 -0.91 4.76
CA LYS A 27 6.97 -0.01 3.94
C LYS A 27 5.77 -0.77 3.39
N CYS A 28 4.57 -0.31 3.74
CA CYS A 28 3.31 -0.87 3.23
C CYS A 28 2.76 0.04 2.14
N ASP A 29 2.55 -0.53 0.96
CA ASP A 29 1.90 0.10 -0.20
C ASP A 29 0.37 0.17 -0.07
N GLY A 30 -0.19 -0.35 1.04
CA GLY A 30 -1.61 -0.22 1.43
C GLY A 30 -2.63 -0.72 0.41
N VAL A 31 -2.20 -1.44 -0.62
CA VAL A 31 -3.07 -2.07 -1.60
C VAL A 31 -3.95 -3.10 -0.89
N LYS A 32 -5.24 -3.10 -1.25
CA LYS A 32 -6.24 -4.08 -0.80
C LYS A 32 -6.60 -4.99 -1.98
N PRO A 33 -6.84 -6.30 -1.75
CA PRO A 33 -6.96 -6.98 -0.46
C PRO A 33 -5.62 -7.32 0.21
N SER A 34 -4.51 -7.34 -0.53
CA SER A 34 -3.17 -7.63 -0.01
C SER A 34 -2.15 -6.64 -0.55
N CYS A 35 -1.28 -6.14 0.34
CA CYS A 35 -0.18 -5.25 -0.04
C CYS A 35 0.89 -6.04 -0.82
N ALA A 36 1.67 -5.37 -1.67
CA ALA A 36 2.70 -6.00 -2.50
C ALA A 36 3.69 -6.84 -1.68
N ASN A 37 4.05 -6.40 -0.47
CA ASN A 37 4.94 -7.14 0.42
C ASN A 37 4.32 -8.43 0.96
N CYS A 38 3.05 -8.40 1.40
CA CYS A 38 2.33 -9.58 1.85
C CYS A 38 2.07 -10.55 0.69
N ASN A 39 1.64 -10.02 -0.46
CA ASN A 39 1.39 -10.80 -1.68
C ASN A 39 2.64 -11.54 -2.14
N ARG A 40 3.79 -10.86 -2.24
CA ARG A 40 5.06 -11.46 -2.66
C ARG A 40 5.54 -12.55 -1.70
N ARG A 41 5.27 -12.40 -0.41
CA ARG A 41 5.72 -13.35 0.62
C ARG A 41 4.68 -14.44 0.93
N GLY A 42 3.47 -14.35 0.37
CA GLY A 42 2.36 -15.25 0.69
C GLY A 42 1.89 -15.15 2.15
N PHE A 43 2.13 -14.03 2.84
CA PHE A 43 1.67 -13.85 4.23
C PHE A 43 0.30 -13.18 4.31
N PRO A 44 -0.49 -13.48 5.36
CA PRO A 44 -1.76 -12.80 5.61
C PRO A 44 -1.60 -11.27 5.67
N CYS A 45 -2.40 -10.56 4.88
CA CYS A 45 -2.43 -9.10 4.87
C CYS A 45 -3.67 -8.59 5.59
N VAL A 46 -3.54 -8.35 6.90
CA VAL A 46 -4.65 -7.88 7.73
C VAL A 46 -4.48 -6.39 8.04
N TYR A 47 -5.52 -5.60 7.82
CA TYR A 47 -5.59 -4.20 8.23
C TYR A 47 -6.59 -4.11 9.38
N ALA A 48 -6.13 -3.96 10.62
CA ALA A 48 -7.00 -3.75 11.78
C ALA A 48 -7.11 -2.25 12.08
N PRO A 49 -8.33 -1.70 12.31
CA PRO A 49 -8.47 -0.34 12.79
C PRO A 49 -7.69 -0.15 14.09
N VAL A 50 -7.10 1.03 14.26
CA VAL A 50 -6.42 1.40 15.50
C VAL A 50 -7.43 1.73 16.58
#